data_AF-A0A314V3S3-F1
#
_entry.id   AF-A0A314V3S3-F1
#
_cell.length_a   1.000
_cell.length_b   1.000
_cell.length_c   1.000
_cell.angle_alpha   90.00
_cell.angle_beta   90.00
_cell.angle_gamma   90.00
#
_symmetry.space_group_name_H-M   'P 1'
#
loop_
_entity.id
_entity.type
_entity.pdbx_description
1 polymer ?
#
loop_
_entity_poly.entity_id
_entity_poly.type
_entity_poly.pdbx_seq_one_letter_code
_entity_poly.pdbx_strand_id
1 'polypeptide(L)'
;MALVLYAVKGHEYGFKTRIVAEYTGVKVELAPDFELGVTNKTPEYLKLNPIGKVPLLVTPDGPIFESNAIARYVARLKADNPLIGSSLIDYAHIEQWIDFGSLEIDANIMSWFKPRFGSAVYLPPAEEAAISALKRALEAFPPKETKSKAKEEPKKEARKEPAKPKAEAAEEVEEAPKPKPKNPLDLLPPSSMVLDDWKRLYSNTKTNFREVAIKGFWDMYDPEGYSLWFCEYKYNDENTVSFVTLNKVGGFLQRMDLARKYAFGKMLVIGSEPPFKVKGLWLFRGQEIPPFVMEECYDMELYNWTKVDLSDENQKERVNQMIEDQEPFEGEALLDAKCFK
;
A
#
# COMPACT_ATOMS: atom_id res chain seq x y z
N MET A 1 8.84 -29.70 28.46
CA MET A 1 8.87 -29.51 26.99
C MET A 1 9.31 -28.10 26.69
N ALA A 2 10.03 -27.88 25.59
CA ALA A 2 10.41 -26.54 25.15
C ALA A 2 9.19 -25.75 24.66
N LEU A 3 9.24 -24.42 24.76
CA LEU A 3 8.24 -23.54 24.15
C LEU A 3 8.54 -23.45 22.64
N VAL A 4 7.62 -23.93 21.81
CA VAL A 4 7.81 -23.97 20.35
C VAL A 4 6.81 -23.04 19.67
N LEU A 5 7.33 -22.03 18.96
CA LEU A 5 6.56 -21.02 18.24
C LEU A 5 6.50 -21.35 16.75
N TYR A 6 5.30 -21.62 16.26
CA TYR A 6 5.01 -21.71 14.84
C TYR A 6 4.74 -20.30 14.29
N ALA A 7 5.69 -19.78 13.52
CA ALA A 7 5.61 -18.50 12.83
C ALA A 7 6.57 -18.48 11.63
N VAL A 8 6.30 -17.62 10.64
CA VAL A 8 7.20 -17.44 9.50
C VAL A 8 8.48 -16.73 9.95
N LYS A 9 9.64 -17.31 9.63
CA LYS A 9 10.95 -16.73 9.95
C LYS A 9 11.11 -15.39 9.23
N GLY A 10 11.43 -14.34 9.98
CA GLY A 10 11.63 -12.99 9.44
C GLY A 10 10.35 -12.18 9.19
N HIS A 11 9.18 -12.70 9.57
CA HIS A 11 7.88 -12.04 9.37
C HIS A 11 7.28 -11.53 10.70
N GLU A 12 6.47 -10.47 10.65
CA GLU A 12 5.94 -9.77 11.82
C GLU A 12 5.06 -10.62 12.73
N TYR A 13 4.40 -11.66 12.21
CA TYR A 13 3.47 -12.50 12.99
C TYR A 13 4.14 -13.17 14.20
N GLY A 14 5.45 -13.44 14.15
CA GLY A 14 6.20 -14.01 15.27
C GLY A 14 6.92 -12.99 16.15
N PHE A 15 6.92 -11.70 15.79
CA PHE A 15 7.79 -10.72 16.44
C PHE A 15 7.36 -10.38 17.86
N LYS A 16 6.05 -10.20 18.14
CA LYS A 16 5.56 -9.89 19.50
C LYS A 16 6.10 -10.90 20.53
N THR A 17 5.92 -12.19 20.26
CA THR A 17 6.40 -13.27 21.13
C THR A 17 7.92 -13.26 21.30
N ARG A 18 8.66 -13.11 20.19
CA ARG A 18 10.13 -13.13 20.20
C ARG A 18 10.72 -11.93 20.96
N ILE A 19 10.12 -10.76 20.80
CA ILE A 19 10.51 -9.54 21.52
C ILE A 19 10.29 -9.75 23.02
N VAL A 20 9.10 -10.22 23.43
CA VAL A 20 8.82 -10.49 24.85
C VAL A 20 9.75 -11.56 25.41
N ALA A 21 10.02 -12.62 24.65
CA ALA A 21 10.96 -13.68 25.03
C ALA A 21 12.37 -13.11 25.30
N GLU A 22 12.85 -12.19 24.45
CA GLU A 22 14.13 -11.51 24.63
C GLU A 22 14.15 -10.64 25.90
N TYR A 23 13.14 -9.77 26.09
CA TYR A 23 13.05 -8.87 27.26
C TYR A 23 12.94 -9.62 28.60
N THR A 24 12.35 -10.81 28.60
CA THR A 24 12.19 -11.64 29.80
C THR A 24 13.29 -12.71 29.93
N GLY A 25 14.11 -12.90 28.90
CA GLY A 25 15.05 -14.02 28.82
C GLY A 25 14.36 -15.40 28.89
N VAL A 26 13.12 -15.50 28.42
CA VAL A 26 12.41 -16.78 28.26
C VAL A 26 12.84 -17.40 26.94
N LYS A 27 13.28 -18.67 26.96
CA LYS A 27 13.68 -19.37 25.73
C LYS A 27 12.44 -19.84 24.96
N VAL A 28 12.25 -19.28 23.76
CA VAL A 28 11.23 -19.71 22.80
C VAL A 28 11.92 -20.14 21.51
N GLU A 29 11.70 -21.38 21.09
CA GLU A 29 12.27 -21.95 19.87
C GLU A 29 11.28 -21.76 18.71
N LEU A 30 11.77 -21.38 17.54
CA LEU A 30 10.92 -21.39 16.33
C LEU A 30 10.77 -22.82 15.84
N ALA A 31 9.55 -23.20 15.44
CA ALA A 31 9.32 -24.48 14.80
C ALA A 31 10.23 -24.62 13.56
N PRO A 32 11.00 -25.71 13.45
CA PRO A 32 11.80 -25.95 12.25
C PRO A 32 10.87 -26.13 11.05
N ASP A 33 11.30 -25.63 9.89
CA ASP A 33 10.67 -25.85 8.58
C ASP A 33 9.18 -25.49 8.50
N PHE A 34 8.73 -24.47 9.25
CA PHE A 34 7.38 -23.94 9.11
C PHE A 34 7.19 -23.23 7.76
N GLU A 35 6.22 -23.69 6.98
CA GLU A 35 5.83 -23.08 5.70
C GLU A 35 4.36 -22.62 5.74
N LEU A 36 4.15 -21.31 5.52
CA LEU A 36 2.82 -20.72 5.51
C LEU A 36 2.07 -21.13 4.23
N GLY A 37 0.85 -21.64 4.41
CA GLY A 37 0.03 -22.21 3.35
C GLY A 37 0.12 -23.74 3.28
N VAL A 38 1.17 -24.34 3.86
CA VAL A 38 1.40 -25.78 3.87
C VAL A 38 1.25 -26.33 5.29
N THR A 39 2.17 -26.00 6.20
CA THR A 39 2.19 -26.54 7.57
C THR A 39 0.91 -26.18 8.33
N ASN A 40 0.43 -24.95 8.21
CA ASN A 40 -0.77 -24.48 8.92
C ASN A 40 -2.10 -25.02 8.33
N LYS A 41 -2.03 -25.82 7.26
CA LYS A 41 -3.19 -26.48 6.65
C LYS A 41 -3.23 -27.98 6.95
N THR A 42 -2.20 -28.55 7.57
CA THR A 42 -2.19 -29.99 7.89
C THR A 42 -3.18 -30.33 9.01
N PRO A 43 -3.74 -31.55 9.02
CA PRO A 43 -4.62 -32.00 10.10
C PRO A 43 -3.97 -31.91 11.49
N GLU A 44 -2.66 -32.11 11.58
CA GLU A 44 -1.88 -32.04 12.82
C GLU A 44 -1.85 -30.61 13.36
N TYR A 45 -1.61 -29.62 12.51
CA TYR A 45 -1.61 -28.22 12.90
C TYR A 45 -3.02 -27.73 13.26
N LEU A 46 -4.03 -28.12 12.48
CA LEU A 46 -5.41 -27.71 12.71
C LEU A 46 -5.99 -28.27 14.03
N LYS A 47 -5.45 -29.39 14.54
CA LYS A 47 -5.76 -29.87 15.90
C LYS A 47 -5.22 -28.93 16.99
N LEU A 48 -4.15 -28.19 16.72
CA LEU A 48 -3.55 -27.24 17.67
C LEU A 48 -4.17 -25.83 17.53
N ASN A 49 -4.44 -25.41 16.29
CA ASN A 49 -5.12 -24.16 15.99
C ASN A 49 -6.20 -24.36 14.91
N PRO A 50 -7.49 -24.42 15.27
CA PRO A 50 -8.57 -24.78 14.35
C PRO A 50 -8.79 -23.76 13.22
N ILE A 51 -8.33 -22.51 13.38
CA ILE A 51 -8.43 -21.48 12.33
C ILE A 51 -7.23 -21.51 11.36
N GLY A 52 -6.22 -22.35 11.61
CA GLY A 52 -5.06 -22.51 10.74
C GLY A 52 -4.25 -21.22 10.54
N LYS A 53 -4.25 -20.32 11.54
CA LYS A 53 -3.48 -19.07 11.51
C LYS A 53 -2.17 -19.19 12.30
N VAL A 54 -1.29 -18.23 12.07
CA VAL A 54 -0.09 -17.96 12.86
C VAL A 54 -0.19 -16.59 13.53
N PRO A 55 0.52 -16.34 14.65
CA PRO A 55 1.38 -17.29 15.37
C PRO A 55 0.60 -18.32 16.20
N LEU A 56 1.27 -19.44 16.52
CA LEU A 56 0.83 -20.46 17.48
C LEU A 56 2.01 -20.85 18.38
N LEU A 57 1.81 -20.85 19.70
CA LEU A 57 2.80 -21.32 20.68
C LEU A 57 2.35 -22.67 21.24
N VAL A 58 3.20 -23.70 21.15
CA VAL A 58 3.02 -24.97 21.85
C VAL A 58 3.77 -24.91 23.18
N THR A 59 3.04 -25.12 24.26
CA THR A 59 3.56 -25.15 25.63
C THR A 59 3.43 -26.56 26.21
N PRO A 60 4.06 -26.86 27.37
CA PRO A 60 3.85 -28.13 28.06
C PRO A 60 2.39 -28.43 28.42
N ASP A 61 1.59 -27.38 28.64
CA ASP A 61 0.20 -27.48 29.10
C ASP A 61 -0.82 -27.43 27.95
N GLY A 62 -0.36 -27.14 26.73
CA GLY A 62 -1.20 -27.08 25.53
C GLY A 62 -0.84 -25.93 24.58
N PRO A 63 -1.52 -25.86 23.42
CA PRO A 63 -1.32 -24.80 22.44
C PRO A 63 -2.03 -23.49 22.83
N ILE A 64 -1.42 -22.37 22.47
CA ILE A 64 -1.95 -21.01 22.61
C ILE A 64 -1.86 -20.32 21.25
N PHE A 65 -2.98 -19.78 20.76
CA PHE A 65 -3.04 -18.91 19.58
C PHE A 65 -3.45 -17.49 20.00
N GLU A 66 -3.46 -16.56 19.03
CA GLU A 66 -3.50 -15.10 19.22
C GLU A 66 -2.19 -14.48 19.75
N SER A 67 -1.60 -13.62 18.93
CA SER A 67 -0.26 -13.06 19.19
C SER A 67 -0.14 -12.32 20.52
N ASN A 68 -1.15 -11.53 20.91
CA ASN A 68 -1.16 -10.82 22.19
C ASN A 68 -1.35 -11.78 23.38
N ALA A 69 -2.14 -12.85 23.23
CA ALA A 69 -2.32 -13.84 24.28
C ALA A 69 -1.03 -14.64 24.53
N ILE A 70 -0.35 -15.04 23.45
CA ILE A 70 0.97 -15.68 23.52
C ILE A 70 1.99 -14.75 24.18
N ALA A 71 2.05 -13.49 23.79
CA ALA A 71 2.96 -12.50 24.38
C ALA A 71 2.73 -12.35 25.89
N ARG A 72 1.47 -12.23 26.34
CA ARG A 72 1.13 -12.17 27.77
C ARG A 72 1.54 -13.44 28.52
N TYR A 73 1.33 -14.62 27.93
CA TYR A 73 1.75 -15.89 28.52
C TYR A 73 3.26 -15.93 28.73
N VAL A 74 4.04 -15.62 27.68
CA VAL A 74 5.52 -15.61 27.76
C VAL A 74 6.00 -14.58 28.78
N ALA A 75 5.41 -13.38 28.81
CA ALA A 75 5.76 -12.36 29.79
C ALA A 75 5.52 -12.85 31.23
N ARG A 76 4.45 -13.59 31.49
CA ARG A 76 4.07 -14.06 32.83
C ARG A 76 4.87 -15.28 33.30
N LEU A 77 5.63 -15.96 32.44
CA LEU A 77 6.46 -17.10 32.84
C LEU A 77 7.62 -16.72 33.78
N LYS A 78 8.00 -15.45 33.83
CA LYS A 78 8.96 -14.91 34.79
C LYS A 78 8.34 -13.71 35.49
N ALA A 79 8.03 -13.84 36.78
CA ALA A 79 7.35 -12.79 37.53
C ALA A 79 8.17 -11.48 37.65
N ASP A 80 9.50 -11.55 37.57
CA ASP A 80 10.39 -10.39 37.66
C ASP A 80 10.71 -9.85 36.25
N ASN A 81 9.75 -9.14 35.66
CA ASN A 81 9.97 -8.40 34.41
C ASN A 81 9.11 -7.13 34.34
N PRO A 82 9.56 -6.09 33.60
CA PRO A 82 8.87 -4.81 33.55
C PRO A 82 7.63 -4.79 32.63
N LEU A 83 7.33 -5.88 31.90
CA LEU A 83 6.34 -5.85 30.81
C LEU A 83 4.89 -6.02 31.26
N ILE A 84 4.65 -6.48 32.49
CA ILE A 84 3.30 -6.76 33.01
C ILE A 84 2.81 -5.72 34.03
N GLY A 85 3.63 -4.71 34.35
CA GLY A 85 3.31 -3.69 35.35
C GLY A 85 3.45 -4.19 36.80
N SER A 86 3.40 -3.25 37.75
CA SER A 86 3.58 -3.53 39.19
C SER A 86 2.28 -3.44 40.00
N SER A 87 1.23 -2.88 39.41
CA SER A 87 -0.07 -2.64 40.03
C SER A 87 -1.21 -2.92 39.06
N LEU A 88 -2.44 -2.99 39.58
CA LEU A 88 -3.63 -3.17 38.76
C LEU A 88 -3.81 -2.04 37.72
N ILE A 89 -3.46 -0.80 38.08
CA ILE A 89 -3.57 0.34 37.17
C ILE A 89 -2.49 0.31 36.10
N ASP A 90 -1.25 -0.11 36.44
CA ASP A 90 -0.20 -0.30 35.44
C ASP A 90 -0.60 -1.36 34.41
N TYR A 91 -1.10 -2.50 34.91
CA TYR A 91 -1.56 -3.58 34.05
C TYR A 91 -2.71 -3.11 33.15
N ALA A 92 -3.69 -2.39 33.70
CA ALA A 92 -4.79 -1.84 32.92
C ALA A 92 -4.31 -0.88 31.82
N HIS A 93 -3.33 0.00 32.10
CA HIS A 93 -2.75 0.87 31.08
C HIS A 93 -2.00 0.08 30.00
N ILE A 94 -1.28 -0.97 30.37
CA ILE A 94 -0.59 -1.85 29.39
C ILE A 94 -1.62 -2.52 28.48
N GLU A 95 -2.65 -3.12 29.06
CA GLU A 95 -3.73 -3.77 28.31
C GLU A 95 -4.48 -2.79 27.40
N GLN A 96 -4.78 -1.59 27.91
CA GLN A 96 -5.40 -0.50 27.13
C GLN A 96 -4.63 -0.25 25.83
N TRP A 97 -3.31 -0.11 25.90
CA TRP A 97 -2.50 0.17 24.71
C TRP A 97 -2.30 -1.03 23.79
N ILE A 98 -2.29 -2.26 24.34
CA ILE A 98 -2.25 -3.49 23.52
C ILE A 98 -3.53 -3.63 22.70
N ASP A 99 -4.69 -3.42 23.33
CA ASP A 99 -5.99 -3.54 22.68
C ASP A 99 -6.22 -2.36 21.73
N PHE A 100 -5.85 -1.14 22.12
CA PHE A 100 -5.84 0.03 21.23
C PHE A 100 -4.99 -0.23 19.98
N GLY A 101 -3.77 -0.75 20.15
CA GLY A 101 -2.92 -1.12 19.02
C GLY A 101 -3.58 -2.13 18.09
N SER A 102 -4.34 -3.08 18.62
CA SER A 102 -4.95 -4.14 17.81
C SER A 102 -6.24 -3.68 17.11
N LEU A 103 -7.06 -2.86 17.79
CA LEU A 103 -8.40 -2.48 17.34
C LEU A 103 -8.43 -1.14 16.60
N GLU A 104 -7.54 -0.20 16.95
CA GLU A 104 -7.54 1.14 16.37
C GLU A 104 -6.37 1.37 15.40
N ILE A 105 -5.25 0.68 15.58
CA ILE A 105 -4.08 0.81 14.69
C ILE A 105 -4.05 -0.33 13.67
N ASP A 106 -3.82 -1.57 14.12
CA ASP A 106 -3.65 -2.73 13.23
C ASP A 106 -4.89 -2.96 12.36
N ALA A 107 -6.09 -2.92 12.94
CA ALA A 107 -7.34 -3.14 12.19
C ALA A 107 -7.54 -2.09 11.09
N ASN A 108 -7.31 -0.81 11.39
CA ASN A 108 -7.45 0.26 10.42
C ASN A 108 -6.35 0.19 9.35
N ILE A 109 -5.08 -0.06 9.73
CA ILE A 109 -3.99 -0.31 8.77
C ILE A 109 -4.36 -1.43 7.81
N MET A 110 -4.78 -2.59 8.33
CA MET A 110 -5.10 -3.74 7.47
C MET A 110 -6.32 -3.50 6.58
N SER A 111 -7.26 -2.66 7.02
CA SER A 111 -8.48 -2.33 6.25
C SER A 111 -8.17 -1.61 4.95
N TRP A 112 -7.20 -0.68 4.95
CA TRP A 112 -6.78 0.01 3.71
C TRP A 112 -5.57 -0.65 3.04
N PHE A 113 -4.68 -1.32 3.79
CA PHE A 113 -3.52 -2.01 3.23
C PHE A 113 -3.90 -3.22 2.36
N LYS A 114 -4.81 -4.09 2.84
CA LYS A 114 -5.17 -5.32 2.12
C LYS A 114 -5.74 -5.06 0.72
N PRO A 115 -6.66 -4.09 0.51
CA PRO A 115 -7.10 -3.74 -0.84
C PRO A 115 -5.97 -3.25 -1.75
N ARG A 116 -5.07 -2.41 -1.23
CA ARG A 116 -3.92 -1.87 -1.99
C ARG A 116 -2.90 -2.95 -2.37
N PHE A 117 -2.83 -4.02 -1.58
CA PHE A 117 -2.01 -5.20 -1.85
C PHE A 117 -2.77 -6.32 -2.60
N GLY A 118 -3.99 -6.06 -3.08
CA GLY A 118 -4.79 -7.01 -3.87
C GLY A 118 -5.34 -8.20 -3.08
N SER A 119 -5.30 -8.15 -1.74
CA SER A 119 -5.81 -9.21 -0.86
C SER A 119 -7.25 -8.98 -0.39
N ALA A 120 -7.87 -7.87 -0.80
CA ALA A 120 -9.27 -7.53 -0.55
C ALA A 120 -9.83 -6.64 -1.66
N VAL A 121 -11.16 -6.50 -1.74
CA VAL A 121 -11.82 -5.60 -2.70
C VAL A 121 -11.56 -4.15 -2.30
N TYR A 122 -11.17 -3.33 -3.27
CA TYR A 122 -10.99 -1.89 -3.08
C TYR A 122 -12.34 -1.16 -3.16
N LEU A 123 -12.68 -0.46 -2.07
CA LEU A 123 -13.87 0.38 -1.94
C LEU A 123 -13.42 1.75 -1.42
N PRO A 124 -13.42 2.82 -2.25
CA PRO A 124 -12.90 4.12 -1.84
C PRO A 124 -13.50 4.67 -0.53
N PRO A 125 -14.83 4.61 -0.29
CA PRO A 125 -15.39 5.11 0.97
C PRO A 125 -14.92 4.32 2.21
N ALA A 126 -14.68 3.02 2.06
CA ALA A 126 -14.19 2.19 3.17
C ALA A 126 -12.73 2.48 3.51
N GLU A 127 -11.92 2.74 2.49
CA GLU A 127 -10.54 3.17 2.68
C GLU A 127 -10.45 4.56 3.33
N GLU A 128 -11.21 5.53 2.83
CA GLU A 128 -11.26 6.89 3.41
C GLU A 128 -11.68 6.83 4.90
N ALA A 129 -12.67 6.01 5.23
CA ALA A 129 -13.08 5.79 6.61
C ALA A 129 -11.97 5.16 7.47
N ALA A 130 -11.27 4.15 6.95
CA ALA A 130 -10.16 3.50 7.66
C ALA A 130 -8.97 4.45 7.87
N ILE A 131 -8.61 5.26 6.88
CA ILE A 131 -7.56 6.28 6.98
C ILE A 131 -7.94 7.35 8.00
N SER A 132 -9.18 7.83 7.97
CA SER A 132 -9.69 8.80 8.94
C SER A 132 -9.67 8.24 10.37
N ALA A 133 -10.10 7.00 10.55
CA ALA A 133 -10.03 6.32 11.85
C ALA A 133 -8.59 6.13 12.34
N LEU A 134 -7.67 5.73 11.46
CA LEU A 134 -6.25 5.61 11.79
C LEU A 134 -5.64 6.94 12.20
N LYS A 135 -5.93 8.04 11.49
CA LYS A 135 -5.46 9.39 11.87
C LYS A 135 -5.94 9.79 13.26
N ARG A 136 -7.24 9.60 13.54
CA ARG A 136 -7.82 9.84 14.87
C ARG A 136 -7.14 9.01 15.96
N ALA A 137 -6.83 7.75 15.67
CA ALA A 137 -6.13 6.89 16.61
C ALA A 137 -4.69 7.38 16.85
N LEU A 138 -3.99 7.85 15.81
CA LEU A 138 -2.64 8.39 15.94
C LEU A 138 -2.60 9.70 16.75
N GLU A 139 -3.67 10.51 16.70
CA GLU A 139 -3.81 11.72 17.53
C GLU A 139 -3.95 11.42 19.03
N ALA A 140 -4.34 10.19 19.40
CA ALA A 140 -4.42 9.78 20.80
C ALA A 140 -3.04 9.56 21.45
N PHE A 141 -1.97 9.45 20.65
CA PHE A 141 -0.62 9.40 21.21
C PHE A 141 -0.21 10.78 21.73
N PRO A 142 0.35 10.87 22.95
CA PRO A 142 0.84 12.13 23.45
C PRO A 142 1.88 12.70 22.48
N PRO A 143 1.85 14.00 22.17
CA PRO A 143 2.88 14.62 21.35
C PRO A 143 4.23 14.29 21.98
N LYS A 144 5.18 13.81 21.16
CA LYS A 144 6.55 13.54 21.61
C LYS A 144 7.03 14.77 22.38
N GLU A 145 7.17 14.65 23.69
CA GLU A 145 7.90 15.63 24.48
C GLU A 145 9.32 15.66 23.92
N THR A 146 9.58 16.59 23.01
CA THR A 146 10.93 17.10 22.83
C THR A 146 11.32 17.62 24.20
N LYS A 147 12.29 16.96 24.85
CA LYS A 147 12.90 17.44 26.09
C LYS A 147 13.48 18.83 25.82
N SER A 148 12.65 19.86 25.95
CA SER A 148 13.03 21.25 25.93
C SER A 148 13.29 21.66 27.38
N LYS A 149 14.43 22.32 27.57
CA LYS A 149 14.97 22.76 28.84
C LYS A 149 13.91 23.53 29.66
N ALA A 150 13.89 23.23 30.95
CA ALA A 150 13.17 23.95 31.99
C ALA A 150 13.22 25.48 31.77
N LYS A 151 12.04 26.10 31.73
CA LYS A 151 11.83 27.49 32.10
C LYS A 151 10.60 27.55 33.01
N GLU A 152 10.83 28.22 34.14
CA GLU A 152 9.94 28.38 35.29
C GLU A 152 8.54 28.91 34.93
N GLU A 153 7.56 28.43 35.69
CA GLU A 153 6.21 28.98 35.79
C GLU A 153 6.25 30.48 36.17
N PRO A 154 5.16 31.21 35.88
CA PRO A 154 4.23 31.48 36.99
C PRO A 154 2.77 31.13 36.69
N LYS A 155 2.17 30.42 37.66
CA LYS A 155 0.74 30.41 38.08
C LYS A 155 0.04 31.77 37.89
N LYS A 156 -1.28 31.94 37.76
CA LYS A 156 -2.52 31.16 37.83
C LYS A 156 -3.59 32.20 37.44
N GLU A 157 -4.68 31.83 36.77
CA GLU A 157 -6.03 32.13 37.28
C GLU A 157 -7.11 31.40 36.49
N ALA A 158 -8.19 31.08 37.19
CA ALA A 158 -9.11 30.01 36.87
C ALA A 158 -10.47 30.53 36.38
N ARG A 159 -11.15 29.61 35.67
CA ARG A 159 -12.60 29.30 35.80
C ARG A 159 -13.57 30.14 34.96
N LYS A 160 -14.26 29.49 34.02
CA LYS A 160 -15.65 28.99 34.17
C LYS A 160 -16.27 28.60 32.80
N GLU A 161 -16.76 27.37 32.70
CA GLU A 161 -17.97 27.05 31.93
C GLU A 161 -19.19 27.70 32.60
N PRO A 162 -20.26 28.03 31.83
CA PRO A 162 -21.40 27.10 31.82
C PRO A 162 -22.15 26.96 30.47
N ALA A 163 -22.56 25.72 30.21
CA ALA A 163 -23.88 25.23 29.78
C ALA A 163 -24.55 25.69 28.46
N LYS A 164 -24.98 24.67 27.69
CA LYS A 164 -26.04 24.67 26.65
C LYS A 164 -27.31 25.41 27.08
N PRO A 165 -28.06 25.96 26.09
CA PRO A 165 -29.39 25.39 25.81
C PRO A 165 -29.65 25.04 24.33
N LYS A 166 -30.69 24.21 24.19
CA LYS A 166 -31.34 23.58 23.03
C LYS A 166 -31.55 24.43 21.76
N ALA A 167 -31.34 23.73 20.64
CA ALA A 167 -32.21 23.57 19.46
C ALA A 167 -33.15 24.72 19.06
N GLU A 168 -32.84 25.34 17.93
CA GLU A 168 -33.81 25.82 16.95
C GLU A 168 -33.31 25.45 15.55
N ALA A 169 -34.23 24.94 14.72
CA ALA A 169 -34.00 24.55 13.35
C ALA A 169 -33.80 25.79 12.48
N ALA A 170 -32.73 25.80 11.68
CA ALA A 170 -32.53 26.76 10.61
C ALA A 170 -31.93 26.03 9.40
N GLU A 171 -32.78 25.93 8.37
CA GLU A 171 -32.55 25.76 6.94
C GLU A 171 -31.20 25.20 6.44
N GLU A 172 -31.29 24.11 5.67
CA GLU A 172 -30.27 23.66 4.74
C GLU A 172 -29.88 24.81 3.79
N VAL A 173 -28.72 25.40 4.01
CA VAL A 173 -27.95 26.01 2.95
C VAL A 173 -27.07 24.90 2.39
N GLU A 174 -27.40 24.44 1.19
CA GLU A 174 -26.57 23.58 0.36
C GLU A 174 -25.21 24.30 0.16
N GLU A 175 -24.20 23.92 0.95
CA GLU A 175 -22.85 24.46 0.84
C GLU A 175 -22.26 23.95 -0.49
N ALA A 176 -22.33 24.79 -1.53
CA ALA A 176 -21.71 24.54 -2.81
C ALA A 176 -20.26 24.04 -2.61
N PRO A 177 -19.84 22.98 -3.31
CA PRO A 177 -18.53 22.36 -3.06
C PRO A 177 -17.43 23.41 -3.28
N LYS A 178 -16.62 23.64 -2.24
CA LYS A 178 -15.43 24.49 -2.34
C LYS A 178 -14.62 24.09 -3.59
N PRO A 179 -14.23 25.04 -4.45
CA PRO A 179 -13.50 24.73 -5.66
C PRO A 179 -12.19 24.04 -5.28
N LYS A 180 -12.01 22.81 -5.80
CA LYS A 180 -10.75 22.07 -5.66
C LYS A 180 -9.61 22.97 -6.19
N PRO A 181 -8.46 23.04 -5.49
CA PRO A 181 -7.31 23.75 -6.00
C PRO A 181 -6.98 23.27 -7.42
N LYS A 182 -6.87 24.20 -8.38
CA LYS A 182 -6.57 23.89 -9.78
C LYS A 182 -5.21 23.20 -9.87
N ASN A 183 -5.14 22.07 -10.57
CA ASN A 183 -3.89 21.33 -10.75
C ASN A 183 -2.92 22.19 -11.58
N PRO A 184 -1.63 22.29 -11.22
CA PRO A 184 -0.63 23.04 -12.00
C PRO A 184 -0.59 22.70 -13.50
N LEU A 185 -0.94 21.49 -13.89
CA LEU A 185 -0.99 21.07 -15.29
C LEU A 185 -2.17 21.66 -16.08
N ASP A 186 -3.24 22.10 -15.40
CA ASP A 186 -4.35 22.82 -16.05
C ASP A 186 -3.95 24.25 -16.48
N LEU A 187 -2.80 24.74 -16.00
CA LEU A 187 -2.25 26.07 -16.34
C LEU A 187 -1.30 26.02 -17.54
N LEU A 188 -0.95 24.82 -18.04
CA LEU A 188 -0.10 24.69 -19.22
C LEU A 188 -0.81 25.17 -20.50
N PRO A 189 -0.07 25.72 -21.47
CA PRO A 189 -0.64 26.17 -22.75
C PRO A 189 -1.45 25.06 -23.40
N PRO A 190 -2.65 25.30 -23.94
CA PRO A 190 -3.49 24.25 -24.54
C PRO A 190 -2.70 23.39 -25.52
N SER A 191 -2.75 22.08 -25.34
CA SER A 191 -2.13 21.11 -26.27
C SER A 191 -3.07 20.90 -27.45
N SER A 192 -2.51 20.69 -28.63
CA SER A 192 -3.28 20.28 -29.83
C SER A 192 -3.83 18.86 -29.67
N MET A 193 -3.10 18.00 -28.94
CA MET A 193 -3.57 16.67 -28.54
C MET A 193 -4.64 16.76 -27.45
N VAL A 194 -5.82 16.16 -27.70
CA VAL A 194 -6.86 15.92 -26.70
C VAL A 194 -6.73 14.47 -26.20
N LEU A 195 -6.31 14.30 -24.95
CA LEU A 195 -6.03 12.99 -24.38
C LEU A 195 -7.26 12.07 -24.31
N ASP A 196 -8.45 12.63 -24.05
CA ASP A 196 -9.69 11.84 -23.99
C ASP A 196 -10.08 11.28 -25.36
N ASP A 197 -9.81 12.03 -26.44
CA ASP A 197 -10.00 11.55 -27.81
C ASP A 197 -9.06 10.40 -28.14
N TRP A 198 -7.79 10.52 -27.73
CA TRP A 198 -6.83 9.43 -27.82
C TRP A 198 -7.33 8.18 -27.07
N LYS A 199 -7.72 8.32 -25.80
CA LYS A 199 -8.21 7.19 -24.98
C LYS A 199 -9.45 6.54 -25.56
N ARG A 200 -10.34 7.34 -26.16
CA ARG A 200 -11.54 6.86 -26.86
C ARG A 200 -11.17 6.09 -28.12
N LEU A 201 -10.27 6.63 -28.95
CA LEU A 201 -9.78 5.95 -30.16
C LEU A 201 -9.13 4.61 -29.80
N TYR A 202 -8.23 4.61 -28.82
CA TYR A 202 -7.55 3.42 -28.32
C TYR A 202 -8.56 2.35 -27.86
N SER A 203 -9.55 2.74 -27.06
CA SER A 203 -10.54 1.81 -26.49
C SER A 203 -11.48 1.20 -27.53
N ASN A 204 -11.81 1.97 -28.56
CA ASN A 204 -12.76 1.59 -29.61
C ASN A 204 -12.10 0.76 -30.72
N THR A 205 -10.78 0.84 -30.87
CA THR A 205 -10.05 0.06 -31.85
C THR A 205 -9.94 -1.40 -31.39
N LYS A 206 -10.62 -2.32 -32.10
CA LYS A 206 -10.60 -3.77 -31.81
C LYS A 206 -9.83 -4.59 -32.85
N THR A 207 -9.73 -4.09 -34.08
CA THR A 207 -9.03 -4.69 -35.21
C THR A 207 -8.19 -3.64 -35.91
N ASN A 208 -7.20 -4.06 -36.71
CA ASN A 208 -6.28 -3.18 -37.44
C ASN A 208 -5.63 -2.13 -36.53
N PHE A 209 -5.19 -2.59 -35.35
CA PHE A 209 -4.73 -1.72 -34.28
C PHE A 209 -3.63 -0.75 -34.72
N ARG A 210 -2.73 -1.23 -35.56
CA ARG A 210 -1.62 -0.44 -36.11
C ARG A 210 -2.08 0.63 -37.10
N GLU A 211 -3.06 0.33 -37.95
CA GLU A 211 -3.55 1.28 -38.96
C GLU A 211 -4.48 2.34 -38.37
N VAL A 212 -5.14 2.04 -37.25
CA VAL A 212 -6.15 2.91 -36.62
C VAL A 212 -5.61 3.57 -35.36
N ALA A 213 -5.28 2.79 -34.32
CA ALA A 213 -4.85 3.32 -33.04
C ALA A 213 -3.42 3.89 -33.11
N ILE A 214 -2.45 3.15 -33.65
CA ILE A 214 -1.07 3.65 -33.72
C ILE A 214 -0.95 4.85 -34.67
N LYS A 215 -1.54 4.77 -35.86
CA LYS A 215 -1.57 5.91 -36.78
C LYS A 215 -2.27 7.12 -36.13
N GLY A 216 -3.46 6.92 -35.57
CA GLY A 216 -4.20 8.00 -34.91
C GLY A 216 -3.47 8.58 -33.70
N PHE A 217 -2.73 7.77 -32.95
CA PHE A 217 -1.85 8.24 -31.88
C PHE A 217 -0.87 9.27 -32.41
N TRP A 218 -0.11 8.91 -33.45
CA TRP A 218 0.92 9.80 -34.03
C TRP A 218 0.33 11.00 -34.76
N ASP A 219 -0.85 10.87 -35.38
CA ASP A 219 -1.57 12.00 -35.99
C ASP A 219 -2.05 13.02 -34.94
N MET A 220 -2.37 12.56 -33.72
CA MET A 220 -2.80 13.41 -32.60
C MET A 220 -1.66 13.85 -31.67
N TYR A 221 -0.52 13.18 -31.71
CA TYR A 221 0.54 13.34 -30.71
C TYR A 221 1.20 14.71 -30.82
N ASP A 222 1.17 15.45 -29.71
CA ASP A 222 1.76 16.78 -29.58
C ASP A 222 3.04 16.69 -28.73
N PRO A 223 4.26 16.74 -29.33
CA PRO A 223 5.52 16.64 -28.60
C PRO A 223 5.83 17.86 -27.73
N GLU A 224 5.19 19.01 -27.95
CA GLU A 224 5.33 20.20 -27.10
C GLU A 224 4.39 20.11 -25.90
N GLY A 225 3.19 19.55 -26.13
CA GLY A 225 2.18 19.36 -25.11
C GLY A 225 2.38 18.13 -24.22
N TYR A 226 2.98 17.06 -24.73
CA TYR A 226 3.10 15.79 -24.03
C TYR A 226 4.51 15.22 -24.14
N SER A 227 4.85 14.40 -23.15
CA SER A 227 6.10 13.63 -23.16
C SER A 227 5.83 12.15 -22.94
N LEU A 228 6.58 11.33 -23.68
CA LEU A 228 6.58 9.87 -23.53
C LEU A 228 7.76 9.43 -22.67
N TRP A 229 7.52 8.45 -21.82
CA TRP A 229 8.49 7.90 -20.89
C TRP A 229 8.40 6.38 -20.86
N PHE A 230 9.55 5.71 -20.98
CA PHE A 230 9.68 4.32 -20.60
C PHE A 230 9.86 4.22 -19.09
N CYS A 231 9.19 3.24 -18.47
CA CYS A 231 9.46 2.85 -17.10
C CYS A 231 9.87 1.38 -17.02
N GLU A 232 10.99 1.09 -16.38
CA GLU A 232 11.48 -0.28 -16.20
C GLU A 232 11.64 -0.57 -14.72
N TYR A 233 11.01 -1.64 -14.23
CA TYR A 233 11.05 -1.96 -12.81
C TYR A 233 12.46 -2.37 -12.38
N LYS A 234 12.97 -1.80 -11.29
CA LYS A 234 14.37 -1.97 -10.86
C LYS A 234 14.68 -3.38 -10.31
N TYR A 235 13.69 -4.02 -9.68
CA TYR A 235 13.89 -5.25 -8.89
C TYR A 235 13.17 -6.45 -9.53
N ASN A 236 13.35 -6.65 -10.85
CA ASN A 236 12.64 -7.73 -11.57
C ASN A 236 12.96 -9.13 -11.01
N ASP A 237 14.15 -9.31 -10.42
CA ASP A 237 14.59 -10.53 -9.75
C ASP A 237 13.68 -10.96 -8.58
N GLU A 238 12.96 -10.02 -7.95
CA GLU A 238 11.99 -10.32 -6.89
C GLU A 238 10.65 -10.87 -7.42
N ASN A 239 10.36 -10.67 -8.71
CA ASN A 239 9.08 -11.04 -9.32
C ASN A 239 9.06 -12.54 -9.68
N THR A 240 9.03 -13.42 -8.67
CA THR A 240 9.09 -14.88 -8.86
C THR A 240 7.72 -15.53 -9.06
N VAL A 241 6.65 -14.79 -8.80
CA VAL A 241 5.27 -15.29 -8.83
C VAL A 241 4.42 -14.41 -9.74
N SER A 242 3.83 -15.01 -10.78
CA SER A 242 3.08 -14.30 -11.83
C SER A 242 1.93 -13.49 -11.26
N PHE A 243 1.01 -14.13 -10.52
CA PHE A 243 -0.16 -13.44 -9.98
C PHE A 243 0.19 -12.30 -9.01
N VAL A 244 1.28 -12.43 -8.24
CA VAL A 244 1.77 -11.38 -7.34
C VAL A 244 2.29 -10.19 -8.15
N THR A 245 3.05 -10.47 -9.21
CA THR A 245 3.57 -9.45 -10.13
C THR A 245 2.44 -8.69 -10.82
N LEU A 246 1.41 -9.41 -11.29
CA LEU A 246 0.21 -8.82 -11.89
C LEU A 246 -0.56 -7.92 -10.92
N ASN A 247 -0.69 -8.34 -9.66
CA ASN A 247 -1.35 -7.56 -8.62
C ASN A 247 -0.56 -6.29 -8.27
N LYS A 248 0.77 -6.40 -8.19
CA LYS A 248 1.68 -5.26 -7.96
C LYS A 248 1.54 -4.19 -9.04
N VAL A 249 1.56 -4.59 -10.32
CA VAL A 249 1.30 -3.67 -11.44
C VAL A 249 -0.10 -3.05 -11.34
N GLY A 250 -1.11 -3.84 -10.97
CA GLY A 250 -2.46 -3.33 -10.74
C GLY A 250 -2.53 -2.26 -9.63
N GLY A 251 -1.85 -2.49 -8.50
CA GLY A 251 -1.75 -1.54 -7.41
C GLY A 251 -1.05 -0.25 -7.81
N PHE A 252 0.02 -0.33 -8.60
CA PHE A 252 0.69 0.83 -9.15
C PHE A 252 -0.26 1.67 -10.01
N LEU A 253 -0.99 1.05 -10.94
CA LEU A 253 -1.96 1.76 -11.78
C LEU A 253 -3.08 2.44 -10.97
N GLN A 254 -3.50 1.85 -9.84
CA GLN A 254 -4.49 2.46 -8.95
C GLN A 254 -3.93 3.68 -8.21
N ARG A 255 -2.65 3.70 -7.83
CA ARG A 255 -2.01 4.88 -7.22
C ARG A 255 -1.81 6.00 -8.23
N MET A 256 -1.62 5.64 -9.49
CA MET A 256 -1.56 6.58 -10.61
C MET A 256 -2.89 7.25 -10.95
N ASP A 257 -4.02 6.86 -10.32
CA ASP A 257 -5.37 7.37 -10.62
C ASP A 257 -5.48 8.91 -10.48
N LEU A 258 -4.70 9.50 -9.58
CA LEU A 258 -4.57 10.94 -9.41
C LEU A 258 -4.07 11.67 -10.67
N ALA A 259 -3.37 10.96 -11.57
CA ALA A 259 -2.89 11.44 -12.86
C ALA A 259 -3.83 11.08 -14.01
N ARG A 260 -4.97 10.41 -13.77
CA ARG A 260 -5.83 9.85 -14.84
C ARG A 260 -6.23 10.92 -15.85
N LYS A 261 -6.55 12.14 -15.41
CA LYS A 261 -6.91 13.24 -16.32
C LYS A 261 -5.74 13.70 -17.22
N TYR A 262 -4.50 13.48 -16.80
CA TYR A 262 -3.30 14.06 -17.42
C TYR A 262 -2.36 13.02 -18.02
N ALA A 263 -2.67 11.73 -17.89
CA ALA A 263 -1.79 10.66 -18.30
C ALA A 263 -2.54 9.51 -18.99
N PHE A 264 -1.80 8.82 -19.87
CA PHE A 264 -2.14 7.51 -20.40
C PHE A 264 -0.93 6.61 -20.16
N GLY A 265 -1.17 5.36 -19.76
CA GLY A 265 -0.09 4.45 -19.42
C GLY A 265 -0.36 3.04 -19.92
N LYS A 266 0.71 2.30 -20.13
CA LYS A 266 0.67 0.91 -20.52
C LYS A 266 1.76 0.15 -19.80
N MET A 267 1.38 -0.90 -19.08
CA MET A 267 2.30 -1.74 -18.32
C MET A 267 2.25 -3.15 -18.89
N LEU A 268 3.41 -3.70 -19.20
CA LEU A 268 3.60 -5.06 -19.69
C LEU A 268 4.28 -5.90 -18.61
N VAL A 269 3.77 -7.11 -18.40
CA VAL A 269 4.43 -8.15 -17.63
C VAL A 269 4.93 -9.20 -18.61
N ILE A 270 6.24 -9.39 -18.65
CA ILE A 270 6.96 -10.13 -19.68
C ILE A 270 7.66 -11.33 -19.04
N GLY A 271 7.64 -12.46 -19.72
CA GLY A 271 8.27 -13.72 -19.31
C GLY A 271 7.25 -14.86 -19.15
N SER A 272 7.62 -16.05 -19.64
CA SER A 272 6.86 -17.29 -19.43
C SER A 272 7.21 -17.99 -18.11
N GLU A 273 8.39 -17.69 -17.56
CA GLU A 273 8.93 -18.24 -16.32
C GLU A 273 9.54 -17.12 -15.47
N PRO A 274 9.61 -17.29 -14.14
CA PRO A 274 10.23 -16.30 -13.27
C PRO A 274 11.75 -16.18 -13.54
N PRO A 275 12.35 -14.99 -13.31
CA PRO A 275 11.70 -13.75 -12.84
C PRO A 275 10.92 -13.01 -13.94
N PHE A 276 9.72 -12.53 -13.60
CA PHE A 276 8.88 -11.75 -14.53
C PHE A 276 9.35 -10.29 -14.62
N LYS A 277 9.54 -9.80 -15.83
CA LYS A 277 9.98 -8.43 -16.10
C LYS A 277 8.77 -7.51 -16.19
N VAL A 278 8.84 -6.36 -15.52
CA VAL A 278 7.81 -5.33 -15.60
C VAL A 278 8.38 -4.12 -16.35
N LYS A 279 7.76 -3.80 -17.48
CA LYS A 279 8.08 -2.62 -18.31
C LYS A 279 6.83 -1.81 -18.56
N GLY A 280 6.96 -0.52 -18.79
CA GLY A 280 5.83 0.33 -19.10
C GLY A 280 6.17 1.52 -19.98
N LEU A 281 5.12 2.07 -20.57
CA LEU A 281 5.11 3.25 -21.39
C LEU A 281 4.10 4.23 -20.80
N TRP A 282 4.53 5.45 -20.56
CA TRP A 282 3.68 6.50 -20.01
C TRP A 282 3.73 7.75 -20.88
N LEU A 283 2.54 8.27 -21.16
CA LEU A 283 2.30 9.55 -21.78
C LEU A 283 1.83 10.51 -20.69
N PHE A 284 2.62 11.55 -20.39
CA PHE A 284 2.27 12.58 -19.43
C PHE A 284 2.06 13.93 -20.11
N ARG A 285 1.11 14.70 -19.57
CA ARG A 285 0.94 16.10 -19.94
C ARG A 285 2.13 16.93 -19.45
N GLY A 286 2.75 17.67 -20.37
CA GLY A 286 3.94 18.48 -20.10
C GLY A 286 5.24 17.75 -20.50
N GLN A 287 6.37 18.43 -20.29
CA GLN A 287 7.69 17.95 -20.71
C GLN A 287 8.39 17.05 -19.69
N GLU A 288 7.87 17.01 -18.47
CA GLU A 288 8.40 16.26 -17.34
C GLU A 288 7.30 15.39 -16.73
N ILE A 289 7.70 14.37 -15.96
CA ILE A 289 6.77 13.61 -15.13
C ILE A 289 6.17 14.57 -14.10
N PRO A 290 4.84 14.64 -13.95
CA PRO A 290 4.23 15.62 -13.05
C PRO A 290 4.72 15.48 -11.60
N PRO A 291 5.16 16.57 -10.94
CA PRO A 291 5.74 16.50 -9.60
C PRO A 291 4.82 15.84 -8.56
N PHE A 292 3.51 16.11 -8.63
CA PHE A 292 2.54 15.50 -7.72
C PHE A 292 2.45 13.97 -7.87
N VAL A 293 2.80 13.43 -9.04
CA VAL A 293 2.88 11.97 -9.23
C VAL A 293 4.10 11.42 -8.49
N MET A 294 5.23 12.13 -8.54
CA MET A 294 6.44 11.74 -7.83
C MET A 294 6.28 11.87 -6.30
N GLU A 295 5.54 12.87 -5.83
CA GLU A 295 5.30 13.11 -4.40
C GLU A 295 4.31 12.11 -3.78
N GLU A 296 3.22 11.81 -4.48
CA GLU A 296 2.13 10.99 -3.94
C GLU A 296 2.25 9.50 -4.28
N CYS A 297 2.96 9.16 -5.37
CA CYS A 297 3.16 7.77 -5.81
C CYS A 297 4.60 7.32 -5.52
N TYR A 298 4.85 6.81 -4.31
CA TYR A 298 6.17 6.31 -3.91
C TYR A 298 6.72 5.20 -4.83
N ASP A 299 5.84 4.44 -5.50
CA ASP A 299 6.25 3.42 -6.46
C ASP A 299 7.04 3.98 -7.63
N MET A 300 6.90 5.27 -7.97
CA MET A 300 7.64 5.89 -9.06
C MET A 300 9.16 5.72 -8.88
N GLU A 301 9.65 5.71 -7.64
CA GLU A 301 11.06 5.49 -7.33
C GLU A 301 11.53 4.05 -7.57
N LEU A 302 10.61 3.09 -7.64
CA LEU A 302 10.92 1.67 -7.90
C LEU A 302 11.15 1.39 -9.40
N TYR A 303 10.91 2.37 -10.26
CA TYR A 303 11.13 2.27 -11.70
C TYR A 303 12.28 3.19 -12.14
N ASN A 304 13.01 2.76 -13.16
CA ASN A 304 13.88 3.63 -13.95
C ASN A 304 13.02 4.32 -15.00
N TRP A 305 13.02 5.66 -15.01
CA TRP A 305 12.26 6.47 -15.96
C TRP A 305 13.20 7.06 -17.00
N THR A 306 12.93 6.79 -18.28
CA THR A 306 13.71 7.31 -19.40
C THR A 306 12.76 7.99 -20.38
N LYS A 307 13.00 9.27 -20.67
CA LYS A 307 12.23 10.00 -21.68
C LYS A 307 12.48 9.38 -23.05
N VAL A 308 11.42 9.14 -23.80
CA VAL A 308 11.50 8.55 -25.15
C VAL A 308 12.12 9.56 -26.10
N ASP A 309 13.15 9.13 -26.83
CA ASP A 309 13.70 9.88 -27.96
C ASP A 309 12.92 9.55 -29.23
N LEU A 310 12.16 10.53 -29.72
CA LEU A 310 11.34 10.38 -30.93
C LEU A 310 12.15 10.44 -32.22
N SER A 311 13.42 10.85 -32.16
CA SER A 311 14.32 10.81 -33.30
C SER A 311 14.91 9.42 -33.53
N ASP A 312 14.86 8.55 -32.53
CA ASP A 312 15.29 7.16 -32.62
C ASP A 312 14.11 6.29 -33.07
N GLU A 313 14.17 5.83 -34.33
CA GLU A 313 13.15 4.96 -34.92
C GLU A 313 12.97 3.65 -34.13
N ASN A 314 14.00 3.14 -33.44
CA ASN A 314 13.85 1.94 -32.62
C ASN A 314 13.02 2.20 -31.38
N GLN A 315 13.18 3.36 -30.74
CA GLN A 315 12.37 3.74 -29.58
C GLN A 315 10.94 4.05 -30.00
N LYS A 316 10.76 4.71 -31.14
CA LYS A 316 9.43 4.94 -31.72
C LYS A 316 8.72 3.63 -32.05
N GLU A 317 9.44 2.66 -32.59
CA GLU A 317 8.90 1.34 -32.82
C GLU A 317 8.55 0.63 -31.52
N ARG A 318 9.43 0.69 -30.50
CA ARG A 318 9.14 0.15 -29.16
C ARG A 318 7.86 0.74 -28.56
N VAL A 319 7.63 2.05 -28.73
CA VAL A 319 6.36 2.70 -28.32
C VAL A 319 5.17 2.05 -29.01
N ASN A 320 5.22 1.83 -30.33
CA ASN A 320 4.15 1.19 -31.08
C ASN A 320 3.84 -0.20 -30.53
N GLN A 321 4.88 -1.01 -30.34
CA GLN A 321 4.79 -2.39 -29.86
C GLN A 321 4.15 -2.47 -28.46
N MET A 322 4.48 -1.53 -27.58
CA MET A 322 3.87 -1.47 -26.25
C MET A 322 2.40 -1.04 -26.30
N ILE A 323 2.04 -0.07 -27.15
CA ILE A 323 0.66 0.39 -27.28
C ILE A 323 -0.24 -0.73 -27.85
N GLU A 324 0.27 -1.54 -28.78
CA GLU A 324 -0.48 -2.61 -29.46
C GLU A 324 -0.47 -3.99 -28.75
N ASP A 325 0.18 -4.10 -27.59
CA ASP A 325 0.33 -5.39 -26.88
C ASP A 325 1.03 -6.46 -27.74
N GLN A 326 2.09 -6.08 -28.46
CA GLN A 326 2.77 -7.01 -29.34
C GLN A 326 3.27 -8.24 -28.57
N GLU A 327 2.95 -9.43 -29.08
CA GLU A 327 3.45 -10.70 -28.60
C GLU A 327 4.16 -11.46 -29.73
N PRO A 328 5.43 -11.90 -29.54
CA PRO A 328 6.30 -11.65 -28.39
C PRO A 328 6.83 -10.20 -28.35
N PHE A 329 7.09 -9.69 -27.14
CA PHE A 329 7.67 -8.36 -26.92
C PHE A 329 9.17 -8.47 -26.63
N GLU A 330 10.01 -7.79 -27.40
CA GLU A 330 11.49 -7.86 -27.29
C GLU A 330 12.05 -9.30 -27.32
N GLY A 331 11.35 -10.22 -27.98
CA GLY A 331 11.73 -11.63 -28.07
C GLY A 331 11.31 -12.51 -26.88
N GLU A 332 10.57 -11.95 -25.92
CA GLU A 332 10.05 -12.67 -24.75
C GLU A 332 8.51 -12.76 -24.79
N ALA A 333 7.95 -13.80 -24.17
CA ALA A 333 6.51 -14.00 -24.10
C ALA A 333 5.84 -12.87 -23.28
N LEU A 334 4.69 -12.38 -23.75
CA LEU A 334 3.92 -11.36 -23.04
C LEU A 334 2.92 -12.07 -22.13
N LEU A 335 3.12 -11.99 -20.82
CA LEU A 335 2.24 -12.65 -19.85
C LEU A 335 0.93 -11.89 -19.66
N ASP A 336 1.00 -10.57 -19.52
CA ASP A 336 -0.18 -9.70 -19.38
C ASP A 336 0.17 -8.26 -19.76
N ALA A 337 -0.86 -7.50 -20.14
CA ALA A 337 -0.74 -6.09 -20.47
C ALA A 337 -1.89 -5.27 -19.88
N LYS A 338 -1.54 -4.29 -19.03
CA LYS A 338 -2.51 -3.44 -18.34
C LYS A 338 -2.45 -2.01 -18.86
N CYS A 339 -3.61 -1.48 -19.23
CA CYS A 339 -3.75 -0.10 -19.71
C CYS A 339 -4.27 0.80 -18.59
N PHE A 340 -3.65 1.97 -18.46
CA PHE A 340 -4.07 3.08 -17.62
C PHE A 340 -4.66 4.19 -18.48
N LYS A 341 -5.93 4.49 -18.27
CA LYS A 341 -6.69 5.49 -19.04
C LYS A 341 -7.81 6.12 -18.22
#